data_AF-A0AA35R475-F1
#
_entry.id   AF-A0AA35R475-F1
#
_cell.length_a   1.000
_cell.length_b   1.000
_cell.length_c   1.000
_cell.angle_alpha   90.00
_cell.angle_beta   90.00
_cell.angle_gamma   90.00
#
_symmetry.space_group_name_H-M   'P 1'
#
loop_
_entity.id
_entity.type
_entity.pdbx_description
1 polymer ?
#
loop_
_entity_poly.entity_id
_entity_poly.type
_entity_poly.pdbx_seq_one_letter_code
_entity_poly.pdbx_strand_id
1 'polypeptide(L)'
;MVNLEADDPQFTAAIRDATPYLASLVASALEFDDLRCATLDIIESAFNSVAAHGFNPDTVSRVLVALNPQLFVVWDMAIREAYFPDDEPNGATYGQFLSVMRMAALSIASDARTTHGIDDAAGHISEALDLNPAIPLARFIDEYNWLTLTRAATAQPSPASV
;
A
#
# COMPACT_ATOMS: atom_id res chain seq x y z
N MET A 1 0.52 -8.60 -15.24
CA MET A 1 -0.60 -7.92 -14.56
C MET A 1 -1.70 -8.95 -14.40
N VAL A 2 -1.96 -9.42 -13.17
CA VAL A 2 -3.07 -10.37 -12.92
C VAL A 2 -4.35 -9.58 -13.15
N ASN A 3 -5.14 -9.98 -14.16
CA ASN A 3 -6.46 -9.42 -14.37
C ASN A 3 -7.38 -10.08 -13.35
N LEU A 4 -7.50 -9.47 -12.16
CA LEU A 4 -8.44 -9.90 -11.13
C LEU A 4 -9.84 -9.54 -11.64
N GLU A 5 -10.42 -10.43 -12.44
CA GLU A 5 -11.81 -10.28 -12.84
C GLU A 5 -12.68 -10.48 -11.58
N ALA A 6 -13.63 -9.56 -11.36
CA ALA A 6 -14.49 -9.59 -10.17
C ALA A 6 -15.28 -10.91 -10.03
N ASP A 7 -15.37 -11.69 -11.10
CA ASP A 7 -16.04 -12.98 -11.16
C ASP A 7 -15.15 -14.18 -10.78
N ASP A 8 -13.89 -13.95 -10.40
CA ASP A 8 -13.01 -15.02 -9.91
C ASP A 8 -13.51 -15.54 -8.54
N PRO A 9 -13.93 -16.82 -8.43
CA PRO A 9 -14.41 -17.39 -7.18
C PRO A 9 -13.35 -17.38 -6.07
N GLN A 10 -12.07 -17.48 -6.42
CA GLN A 10 -10.94 -17.44 -5.49
C GLN A 10 -10.76 -16.04 -4.91
N PHE A 11 -10.88 -15.01 -5.75
CA PHE A 11 -10.84 -13.61 -5.31
C PHE A 11 -12.02 -13.27 -4.41
N THR A 12 -13.23 -13.72 -4.78
CA THR A 12 -14.44 -13.54 -3.97
C THR A 12 -14.32 -14.22 -2.60
N ALA A 13 -13.78 -15.44 -2.56
CA ALA A 13 -13.54 -16.15 -1.30
C ALA A 13 -12.50 -15.44 -0.43
N ALA A 14 -11.41 -14.95 -1.01
CA ALA A 14 -10.39 -14.21 -0.28
C ALA A 14 -10.91 -12.88 0.31
N ILE A 15 -11.70 -12.12 -0.46
CA ILE A 15 -12.36 -10.91 0.06
C ILE A 15 -13.26 -11.27 1.24
N ARG A 16 -14.12 -12.28 1.08
CA ARG A 16 -15.06 -12.70 2.13
C ARG A 16 -14.32 -13.08 3.41
N ASP A 17 -13.23 -13.81 3.30
CA ASP A 17 -12.48 -14.29 4.47
C ASP A 17 -11.64 -13.16 5.13
N ALA A 18 -11.19 -12.17 4.35
CA ALA A 18 -10.52 -10.98 4.86
C ALA A 18 -11.49 -9.96 5.50
N THR A 19 -12.75 -9.94 5.06
CA THR A 19 -13.76 -8.95 5.44
C THR A 19 -13.92 -8.76 6.96
N PRO A 20 -13.95 -9.79 7.82
CA PRO A 20 -14.09 -9.61 9.27
C PRO A 20 -12.93 -8.81 9.90
N TYR A 21 -11.71 -9.04 9.44
CA TYR A 21 -10.54 -8.29 9.90
C TYR A 21 -10.62 -6.84 9.46
N LEU A 22 -10.99 -6.61 8.20
CA LEU A 22 -11.13 -5.25 7.65
C LEU A 22 -12.31 -4.49 8.25
N ALA A 23 -13.42 -5.15 8.54
CA ALA A 23 -14.55 -4.56 9.26
C ALA A 23 -14.12 -4.07 10.66
N SER A 24 -13.22 -4.81 11.31
CA SER A 24 -12.64 -4.41 12.60
C SER A 24 -11.74 -3.17 12.47
N LEU A 25 -11.02 -3.04 11.35
CA LEU A 25 -10.22 -1.85 11.03
C LEU A 25 -11.10 -0.63 10.73
N VAL A 26 -12.15 -0.80 9.93
CA VAL A 26 -13.09 0.27 9.55
C VAL A 26 -13.92 0.73 10.75
N ALA A 27 -14.40 -0.19 11.60
CA ALA A 27 -15.14 0.15 12.81
C ALA A 27 -14.30 0.97 13.81
N SER A 28 -12.98 0.87 13.71
CA SER A 28 -12.04 1.64 14.53
C SER A 28 -11.76 3.04 13.97
N ALA A 29 -12.38 3.43 12.84
CA ALA A 29 -12.11 4.69 12.12
C ALA A 29 -10.61 4.95 11.94
N LEU A 30 -9.84 3.89 11.68
CA LEU A 30 -8.39 3.96 11.58
C LEU A 30 -8.00 4.69 10.29
N GLU A 31 -7.50 5.90 10.44
CA GLU A 31 -6.73 6.56 9.40
C GLU A 31 -5.33 5.95 9.34
N PHE A 32 -4.66 6.10 8.20
CA PHE A 32 -3.27 5.67 8.01
C PHE A 32 -2.34 6.20 9.11
N ASP A 33 -2.69 7.35 9.70
CA ASP A 33 -1.95 8.00 10.78
C ASP A 33 -2.11 7.33 12.16
N ASP A 34 -2.98 6.34 12.36
CA ASP A 34 -3.24 5.71 13.68
C ASP A 34 -2.88 4.20 13.73
N LEU A 35 -1.90 3.74 12.95
CA LEU A 35 -1.36 2.37 13.06
C LEU A 35 -0.70 2.14 14.43
N ARG A 36 -1.34 1.33 15.29
CA ARG A 36 -0.83 0.85 16.59
C ARG A 36 -0.46 -0.64 16.52
N CYS A 37 0.22 -1.18 17.53
CA CYS A 37 0.58 -2.62 17.55
C CYS A 37 -0.62 -3.55 17.32
N ALA A 38 -1.75 -3.28 18.00
CA ALA A 38 -2.97 -4.07 17.79
C ALA A 38 -3.53 -3.98 16.36
N THR A 39 -3.28 -2.86 15.66
CA THR A 39 -3.63 -2.70 14.25
C THR A 39 -2.74 -3.56 13.35
N LEU A 40 -1.45 -3.69 13.68
CA LEU A 40 -0.51 -4.53 12.93
C LEU A 40 -0.90 -6.01 13.01
N ASP A 41 -1.32 -6.49 14.17
CA ASP A 41 -1.80 -7.88 14.33
C ASP A 41 -3.03 -8.16 13.44
N ILE A 42 -3.94 -7.20 13.32
CA ILE A 42 -5.13 -7.32 12.45
C ILE A 42 -4.71 -7.30 10.98
N ILE A 43 -3.77 -6.44 10.60
CA ILE A 43 -3.26 -6.37 9.23
C ILE A 43 -2.55 -7.67 8.84
N GLU A 44 -1.69 -8.18 9.71
CA GLU A 44 -1.01 -9.46 9.51
C GLU A 44 -2.05 -10.58 9.33
N SER A 45 -3.08 -10.61 10.18
CA SER A 45 -4.16 -11.58 10.07
C SER A 45 -4.94 -11.47 8.75
N ALA A 46 -5.26 -10.24 8.32
CA ALA A 46 -5.94 -9.99 7.04
C ALA A 46 -5.07 -10.44 5.86
N PHE A 47 -3.78 -10.11 5.87
CA PHE A 47 -2.83 -10.51 4.84
C PHE A 47 -2.72 -12.03 4.75
N ASN A 48 -2.48 -12.70 5.88
CA ASN A 48 -2.32 -14.15 5.92
C ASN A 48 -3.62 -14.87 5.51
N SER A 49 -4.79 -14.30 5.83
CA SER A 49 -6.08 -14.82 5.39
C SER A 49 -6.24 -14.80 3.88
N VAL A 50 -5.87 -13.71 3.21
CA VAL A 50 -5.88 -13.63 1.74
C VAL A 50 -4.82 -14.54 1.12
N ALA A 51 -3.61 -14.57 1.71
CA ALA A 51 -2.51 -15.41 1.23
C ALA A 51 -2.82 -16.91 1.30
N ALA A 52 -3.64 -17.34 2.27
CA ALA A 52 -4.08 -18.73 2.41
C ALA A 52 -4.87 -19.26 1.20
N HIS A 53 -5.38 -18.37 0.34
CA HIS A 53 -6.00 -18.74 -0.93
C HIS A 53 -4.97 -19.08 -2.01
N GLY A 54 -3.66 -18.98 -1.77
CA GLY A 54 -2.62 -19.29 -2.75
C GLY A 54 -2.19 -18.10 -3.62
N PHE A 55 -2.62 -16.89 -3.26
CA PHE A 55 -2.15 -15.67 -3.89
C PHE A 55 -0.70 -15.36 -3.51
N ASN A 56 0.07 -14.85 -4.46
CA ASN A 56 1.41 -14.34 -4.16
C ASN A 56 1.32 -13.02 -3.36
N PRO A 57 2.37 -12.64 -2.62
CA PRO A 57 2.38 -11.44 -1.76
C PRO A 57 1.98 -10.14 -2.46
N ASP A 58 2.40 -9.94 -3.72
CA ASP A 58 2.02 -8.78 -4.54
C ASP A 58 0.50 -8.74 -4.77
N THR A 59 -0.09 -9.87 -5.15
CA THR A 59 -1.55 -9.99 -5.35
C THR A 59 -2.31 -9.78 -4.04
N VAL A 60 -1.79 -10.31 -2.92
CA VAL A 60 -2.37 -10.09 -1.59
C VAL A 60 -2.43 -8.61 -1.25
N SER A 61 -1.32 -7.87 -1.41
CA SER A 61 -1.29 -6.43 -1.12
C SER A 61 -2.28 -5.65 -2.00
N ARG A 62 -2.41 -6.01 -3.28
CA ARG A 62 -3.41 -5.40 -4.19
C ARG A 62 -4.84 -5.67 -3.77
N VAL A 63 -5.15 -6.89 -3.30
CA VAL A 63 -6.47 -7.22 -2.76
C VAL A 63 -6.77 -6.32 -1.56
N LEU A 64 -5.81 -6.17 -0.63
CA LEU A 64 -5.98 -5.30 0.54
C LEU A 64 -6.17 -3.83 0.15
N VAL A 65 -5.39 -3.31 -0.79
CA VAL A 65 -5.55 -1.95 -1.35
C VAL A 65 -6.91 -1.76 -2.01
N ALA A 66 -7.39 -2.73 -2.77
CA ALA A 66 -8.72 -2.67 -3.38
C ALA A 66 -9.83 -2.60 -2.32
N LEU A 67 -9.62 -3.23 -1.15
CA LEU A 67 -10.58 -3.22 -0.05
C LEU A 67 -10.51 -1.94 0.79
N ASN A 68 -9.32 -1.38 1.01
CA ASN A 68 -9.16 -0.08 1.69
C ASN A 68 -7.93 0.69 1.17
N PRO A 69 -8.10 1.53 0.13
CA PRO A 69 -6.99 2.27 -0.49
C PRO A 69 -6.46 3.42 0.38
N GLN A 70 -7.14 3.75 1.48
CA GLN A 70 -6.65 4.76 2.43
C GLN A 70 -5.66 4.18 3.44
N LEU A 71 -5.73 2.88 3.71
CA LEU A 71 -4.91 2.22 4.72
C LEU A 71 -3.73 1.44 4.13
N PHE A 72 -3.90 0.85 2.95
CA PHE A 72 -2.92 -0.05 2.36
C PHE A 72 -2.15 0.61 1.21
N VAL A 73 -0.91 0.18 1.04
CA VAL A 73 0.00 0.58 -0.05
C VAL A 73 0.41 -0.69 -0.78
N VAL A 74 0.47 -0.67 -2.12
CA VAL A 74 0.89 -1.84 -2.86
C VAL A 74 2.36 -2.11 -2.57
N TRP A 75 2.66 -3.33 -2.19
CA TRP A 75 4.00 -3.86 -2.16
C TRP A 75 4.07 -4.80 -3.35
N ASP A 76 4.83 -4.42 -4.38
CA ASP A 76 5.28 -5.35 -5.41
C ASP A 76 6.67 -5.92 -5.06
N MET A 77 7.17 -6.85 -5.88
CA MET A 77 8.46 -7.49 -5.60
C MET A 77 9.64 -6.51 -5.55
N ALA A 78 9.68 -5.51 -6.44
CA ALA A 78 10.79 -4.56 -6.49
C ALA A 78 10.77 -3.61 -5.29
N ILE A 79 9.58 -3.14 -4.90
CA ILE A 79 9.38 -2.33 -3.70
C ILE A 79 9.80 -3.13 -2.47
N ARG A 80 9.34 -4.38 -2.34
CA ARG A 80 9.76 -5.26 -1.24
C ARG A 80 11.27 -5.37 -1.13
N GLU A 81 11.92 -5.75 -2.22
CA GLU A 81 13.36 -6.02 -2.23
C GLU A 81 14.16 -4.77 -1.88
N ALA A 82 13.65 -3.59 -2.19
CA ALA A 82 14.28 -2.33 -1.79
C ALA A 82 14.20 -2.05 -0.28
N TYR A 83 13.07 -2.38 0.37
CA TYR A 83 12.88 -2.10 1.80
C TYR A 83 13.31 -3.25 2.72
N PHE A 84 13.11 -4.49 2.28
CA PHE A 84 13.28 -5.72 3.07
C PHE A 84 13.91 -6.84 2.18
N PRO A 85 15.17 -6.68 1.75
CA PRO A 85 15.82 -7.62 0.81
C PRO A 85 15.95 -9.04 1.37
N ASP A 86 16.15 -9.15 2.68
CA ASP A 86 16.47 -10.41 3.35
C ASP A 86 15.26 -11.07 4.03
N ASP A 87 14.10 -10.39 4.05
CA ASP A 87 12.92 -10.87 4.78
C ASP A 87 11.96 -11.67 3.90
N GLU A 88 11.34 -12.68 4.52
CA GLU A 88 10.29 -13.46 3.89
C GLU A 88 9.02 -12.62 3.70
N PRO A 89 8.37 -12.69 2.52
CA PRO A 89 7.16 -11.93 2.26
C PRO A 89 5.94 -12.57 2.95
N ASN A 90 5.62 -12.10 4.15
CA ASN A 90 4.48 -12.54 4.95
C ASN A 90 3.73 -11.34 5.56
N GLY A 91 2.62 -11.60 6.27
CA GLY A 91 1.80 -10.56 6.87
C GLY A 91 2.54 -9.69 7.89
N ALA A 92 3.48 -10.26 8.65
CA ALA A 92 4.26 -9.52 9.64
C ALA A 92 5.20 -8.51 8.94
N THR A 93 5.94 -8.95 7.93
CA THR A 93 6.81 -8.07 7.13
C THR A 93 5.97 -7.00 6.40
N TYR A 94 4.78 -7.35 5.89
CA TYR A 94 3.86 -6.37 5.29
C TYR A 94 3.37 -5.32 6.30
N GLY A 95 3.07 -5.72 7.54
CA GLY A 95 2.76 -4.78 8.63
C GLY A 95 3.92 -3.82 8.93
N GLN A 96 5.16 -4.32 8.91
CA GLN A 96 6.35 -3.48 9.05
C GLN A 96 6.49 -2.50 7.89
N PHE A 97 6.26 -2.95 6.65
CA PHE A 97 6.25 -2.08 5.48
C PHE A 97 5.24 -0.93 5.61
N LEU A 98 3.99 -1.21 6.00
CA LEU A 98 2.99 -0.15 6.20
C LEU A 98 3.38 0.82 7.32
N SER A 99 4.07 0.33 8.36
CA SER A 99 4.62 1.20 9.41
C SER A 99 5.67 2.17 8.87
N VAL A 100 6.55 1.71 7.96
CA VAL A 100 7.52 2.56 7.26
C VAL A 100 6.80 3.59 6.37
N MET A 101 5.78 3.15 5.61
CA MET A 101 5.01 4.04 4.75
C MET A 101 4.27 5.12 5.56
N ARG A 102 3.72 4.77 6.74
CA ARG A 102 3.14 5.75 7.67
C ARG A 102 4.14 6.77 8.15
N MET A 103 5.33 6.33 8.57
CA MET A 103 6.38 7.24 8.99
C MET A 103 6.77 8.22 7.87
N ALA A 104 6.81 7.74 6.62
CA ALA A 104 7.03 8.60 5.47
C ALA A 104 5.89 9.63 5.28
N ALA A 105 4.63 9.19 5.35
CA ALA A 105 3.46 10.09 5.25
C ALA A 105 3.47 11.18 6.33
N LEU A 106 3.70 10.79 7.59
CA LEU A 106 3.79 11.73 8.71
C LEU A 106 4.96 12.71 8.55
N SER A 107 6.11 12.23 8.04
CA SER A 107 7.25 13.10 7.76
C SER A 107 6.92 14.13 6.67
N ILE A 108 6.24 13.71 5.59
CA ILE A 108 5.81 14.60 4.50
C ILE A 108 4.80 15.64 5.02
N ALA A 109 3.79 15.21 5.77
CA ALA A 109 2.79 16.10 6.33
C ALA A 109 3.40 17.11 7.32
N SER A 110 4.33 16.65 8.16
CA SER A 110 5.05 17.53 9.08
C SER A 110 5.88 18.56 8.33
N ASP A 111 6.68 18.13 7.34
CA ASP A 111 7.53 19.04 6.57
C ASP A 111 6.71 20.05 5.75
N ALA A 112 5.63 19.60 5.11
CA ALA A 112 4.69 20.47 4.40
C ALA A 112 4.15 21.58 5.32
N ARG A 113 3.78 21.23 6.55
CA ARG A 113 3.29 22.20 7.54
C ARG A 113 4.39 23.13 8.02
N THR A 114 5.53 22.60 8.44
CA THR A 114 6.59 23.39 9.10
C THR A 114 7.38 24.26 8.13
N THR A 115 7.61 23.75 6.92
CA THR A 115 8.50 24.36 5.94
C THR A 115 7.72 25.20 4.91
N HIS A 116 6.50 24.78 4.58
CA HIS A 116 5.69 25.40 3.52
C HIS A 116 4.37 26.00 3.99
N GLY A 117 3.97 25.82 5.25
CA GLY A 117 2.69 26.31 5.77
C GLY A 117 1.48 25.61 5.17
N ILE A 118 1.65 24.37 4.68
CA ILE A 118 0.59 23.57 4.07
C ILE A 118 0.05 22.59 5.13
N ASP A 119 -1.19 22.81 5.57
CA ASP A 119 -1.83 21.99 6.61
C ASP A 119 -2.32 20.63 6.11
N ASP A 120 -2.78 20.57 4.86
CA ASP A 120 -3.23 19.35 4.18
C ASP A 120 -2.35 19.09 2.94
N ALA A 121 -1.29 18.30 3.13
CA ALA A 121 -0.37 17.95 2.07
C ALA A 121 -1.05 17.11 0.96
N ALA A 122 -1.93 16.17 1.32
CA ALA A 122 -2.63 15.32 0.33
C ALA A 122 -3.56 16.15 -0.56
N GLY A 123 -4.37 17.02 0.06
CA GLY A 123 -5.26 17.94 -0.65
C GLY A 123 -4.48 18.88 -1.55
N HIS A 124 -3.39 19.47 -1.04
CA HIS A 124 -2.56 20.38 -1.83
C HIS A 124 -1.92 19.72 -3.06
N ILE A 125 -1.38 18.51 -2.92
CA ILE A 125 -0.82 17.76 -4.05
C ILE A 125 -1.92 17.38 -5.03
N SER A 126 -3.09 16.94 -4.53
CA SER A 126 -4.23 16.58 -5.37
C SER A 126 -4.73 17.76 -6.20
N GLU A 127 -4.83 18.95 -5.60
CA GLU A 127 -5.21 20.18 -6.30
C GLU A 127 -4.17 20.57 -7.36
N ALA A 128 -2.88 20.50 -7.02
CA ALA A 128 -1.79 20.81 -7.95
C ALA A 128 -1.76 19.87 -9.18
N LEU A 129 -2.31 18.66 -9.06
CA LEU A 129 -2.39 17.65 -10.11
C LEU A 129 -3.78 17.54 -10.75
N ASP A 130 -4.73 18.40 -10.39
CA ASP A 130 -6.12 18.39 -10.87
C ASP A 130 -6.84 17.04 -10.64
N LEU A 131 -6.61 16.42 -9.47
CA LEU A 131 -7.21 15.14 -9.08
C LEU A 131 -8.53 15.37 -8.34
N ASN A 132 -9.63 14.83 -8.89
CA ASN A 132 -10.96 14.87 -8.28
C ASN A 132 -11.63 13.49 -8.30
N PRO A 133 -11.89 12.85 -7.14
CA PRO A 133 -11.65 13.36 -5.78
C PRO A 133 -10.16 13.42 -5.43
N ALA A 134 -9.82 14.19 -4.39
CA ALA A 134 -8.49 14.19 -3.81
C ALA A 134 -8.12 12.78 -3.30
N ILE A 135 -6.85 12.41 -3.42
CA ILE A 135 -6.34 11.09 -3.04
C ILE A 135 -5.45 11.19 -1.80
N PRO A 136 -5.38 10.14 -0.96
CA PRO A 136 -4.61 10.17 0.28
C PRO A 136 -3.09 10.13 0.04
N LEU A 137 -2.29 10.58 1.03
CA LEU A 137 -0.82 10.49 0.97
C LEU A 137 -0.31 9.07 0.72
N ALA A 138 -0.97 8.05 1.28
CA ALA A 138 -0.63 6.65 1.03
C ALA A 138 -0.59 6.33 -0.47
N ARG A 139 -1.51 6.91 -1.27
CA ARG A 139 -1.54 6.71 -2.73
C ARG A 139 -0.41 7.45 -3.44
N PHE A 140 -0.04 8.66 -2.99
CA PHE A 140 1.12 9.35 -3.56
C PHE A 140 2.43 8.61 -3.26
N ILE A 141 2.55 8.02 -2.07
CA ILE A 141 3.70 7.19 -1.69
C ILE A 141 3.76 5.91 -2.55
N ASP A 142 2.62 5.26 -2.76
CA ASP A 142 2.47 4.11 -3.66
C ASP A 142 3.01 4.44 -5.06
N GLU A 143 2.55 5.53 -5.66
CA GLU A 143 2.98 5.99 -6.99
C GLU A 143 4.46 6.38 -7.01
N TYR A 144 4.96 7.05 -5.97
CA TYR A 144 6.38 7.39 -5.85
C TYR A 144 7.26 6.14 -5.81
N ASN A 145 6.90 5.16 -5.00
CA ASN A 145 7.62 3.89 -4.90
C ASN A 145 7.60 3.14 -6.22
N TRP A 146 6.44 3.09 -6.89
CA TRP A 146 6.35 2.47 -8.21
C TRP A 146 7.25 3.17 -9.24
N LEU A 147 7.27 4.50 -9.27
CA LEU A 147 8.11 5.26 -10.21
C LEU A 147 9.60 5.08 -9.93
N THR A 148 10.01 5.04 -8.66
CA THR A 148 11.42 5.06 -8.27
C THR A 148 12.05 3.67 -8.14
N LEU A 149 11.27 2.66 -7.81
CA LEU A 149 11.77 1.30 -7.55
C LEU A 149 11.36 0.35 -8.68
N THR A 150 10.08 0.34 -9.06
CA THR A 150 9.55 -0.63 -10.04
C THR A 150 9.80 -0.20 -11.48
N ARG A 151 9.48 1.06 -11.82
CA ARG A 151 9.69 1.60 -13.17
C ARG A 151 11.18 1.76 -13.47
N ALA A 152 11.98 2.18 -12.49
CA ALA A 152 13.44 2.26 -12.64
C ALA A 152 14.06 0.87 -12.86
N ALA A 153 13.61 -0.17 -12.15
CA ALA A 153 14.08 -1.54 -12.35
C ALA A 153 13.70 -2.12 -13.72
N THR A 154 12.55 -1.71 -14.28
CA THR A 154 12.05 -2.19 -15.59
C THR A 154 12.55 -1.38 -16.77
N ALA A 155 13.10 -0.18 -16.56
CA ALA A 155 13.76 0.63 -17.57
C ALA A 155 15.15 0.06 -17.90
N GLN A 156 15.21 -1.06 -18.64
CA GLN A 156 16.48 -1.49 -19.23
C GLN A 156 17.01 -0.42 -20.20
N PRO A 157 18.33 -0.16 -20.24
CA PRO A 157 18.92 0.63 -21.31
C PRO A 157 18.67 -0.09 -22.63
N SER A 158 18.07 0.63 -23.60
CA SER A 158 17.95 0.14 -24.98
C SER A 158 19.33 -0.37 -25.42
N PRO A 159 19.47 -1.60 -25.95
CA PRO A 159 20.74 -2.03 -26.51
C PRO A 159 21.11 -1.00 -27.57
N ALA A 160 22.23 -0.30 -27.35
CA ALA A 160 22.77 0.64 -28.31
C ALA A 160 22.89 -0.10 -29.65
N SER A 161 22.24 0.42 -30.69
CA SER A 161 22.39 -0.09 -32.05
C SER A 161 23.86 0.09 -32.44
N VAL A 162 24.59 -1.03 -32.48
CA VAL A 162 25.95 -1.13 -33.05
C VAL A 162 25.82 -1.50 -34.51
#